data_AF-A0A920Q702-F1
#
_entry.id   AF-A0A920Q702-F1
#
_cell.length_a   1.000
_cell.length_b   1.000
_cell.length_c   1.000
_cell.angle_alpha   90.00
_cell.angle_beta   90.00
_cell.angle_gamma   90.00
#
_symmetry.space_group_name_H-M   'P 1'
#
loop_
_entity.id
_entity.type
_entity.pdbx_description
1 polymer ?
#
loop_
_entity_poly.entity_id
_entity_poly.type
_entity_poly.pdbx_seq_one_letter_code
_entity_poly.pdbx_strand_id
1 'polypeptide(L)'
;MTSTKKDSVLAVLQLSGGNDGLNTVIPYSDPLYADNRPSVRVSEDQVLKIDDNIGFNPALGPIKELYDQGKVAIILGVGYPNPNRSHFRSMDIWHTCEPDKVGDEGWLGRAIRDIDPKGENVLTGVNFGRGLPRSLAAPGGPVASVGNLETYGSLQA
;
A
#
# COMPACT_ATOMS: atom_id res chain seq x y z
N MET A 1 11.18 -33.41 12.43
CA MET A 1 10.75 -32.18 13.13
C MET A 1 10.39 -31.17 12.05
N THR A 2 9.13 -31.15 11.61
CA THR A 2 8.63 -30.13 10.68
C THR A 2 8.44 -28.85 11.49
N SER A 3 9.19 -27.80 11.16
CA SER A 3 8.97 -26.47 11.74
C SER A 3 7.55 -26.03 11.41
N THR A 4 6.71 -25.83 12.43
CA THR A 4 5.36 -25.27 12.29
C THR A 4 5.37 -23.75 12.23
N LYS A 5 6.54 -23.11 12.35
CA LYS A 5 6.69 -21.66 12.29
C LYS A 5 6.92 -21.26 10.84
N LYS A 6 5.84 -20.84 10.18
CA LYS A 6 5.90 -20.17 8.88
C LYS A 6 6.37 -18.74 9.08
N ASP A 7 7.30 -18.28 8.27
CA ASP A 7 7.75 -16.89 8.28
C ASP A 7 6.59 -15.95 7.94
N SER A 8 6.66 -14.73 8.46
CA SER A 8 5.67 -13.69 8.18
C SER A 8 5.74 -13.30 6.70
N VAL A 9 4.56 -13.22 6.06
CA VAL A 9 4.43 -12.74 4.69
C VAL A 9 3.93 -11.31 4.71
N LEU A 10 4.64 -10.41 4.02
CA LEU A 10 4.18 -9.04 3.78
C LEU A 10 3.40 -9.00 2.46
N ALA A 11 2.11 -8.70 2.54
CA ALA A 11 1.30 -8.39 1.36
C ALA A 11 1.19 -6.86 1.21
N VAL A 12 1.60 -6.34 0.05
CA VAL A 12 1.51 -4.91 -0.26
C VAL A 12 0.47 -4.70 -1.35
N LEU A 13 -0.57 -3.96 -1.03
CA LEU A 13 -1.64 -3.60 -1.96
C LEU A 13 -1.53 -2.12 -2.32
N GLN A 14 -1.28 -1.84 -3.60
CA GLN A 14 -1.33 -0.47 -4.12
C GLN A 14 -2.70 -0.20 -4.73
N LEU A 15 -3.40 0.81 -4.23
CA LEU A 15 -4.66 1.28 -4.80
C LEU A 15 -4.38 2.27 -5.94
N SER A 16 -4.18 1.74 -7.15
CA SER A 16 -4.04 2.54 -8.37
C SER A 16 -5.39 3.18 -8.75
N GLY A 17 -5.37 4.44 -9.18
CA GLY A 17 -6.59 5.16 -9.61
C GLY A 17 -7.01 6.35 -8.73
N GLY A 18 -6.18 6.73 -7.76
CA GLY A 18 -6.41 7.95 -6.97
C GLY A 18 -7.38 7.74 -5.82
N ASN A 19 -7.02 6.86 -4.87
CA ASN A 19 -7.77 6.70 -3.64
C ASN A 19 -7.89 8.04 -2.89
N ASP A 20 -9.13 8.46 -2.63
CA ASP A 20 -9.42 9.66 -1.86
C ASP A 20 -9.22 9.38 -0.37
N GLY A 21 -8.03 9.71 0.13
CA GLY A 21 -7.64 9.47 1.52
C GLY A 21 -8.59 10.11 2.52
N LEU A 22 -9.11 11.31 2.22
CA LEU A 22 -10.05 12.05 3.08
C LEU A 22 -11.46 11.44 3.08
N ASN A 23 -11.79 10.58 2.12
CA ASN A 23 -12.99 9.75 2.16
C ASN A 23 -12.70 8.30 2.56
N THR A 24 -11.44 7.94 2.82
CA THR A 24 -11.06 6.63 3.37
C THR A 24 -11.01 6.71 4.88
N VAL A 25 -10.22 7.64 5.42
CA VAL A 25 -10.18 8.04 6.83
C VAL A 25 -10.62 9.49 6.89
N ILE A 26 -11.87 9.68 7.31
CA ILE A 26 -12.63 10.93 7.24
C ILE A 26 -12.35 11.74 8.50
N PRO A 27 -11.78 12.95 8.40
CA PRO A 27 -11.67 13.89 9.51
C PRO A 27 -13.01 14.60 9.72
N TYR A 28 -14.01 13.85 10.21
CA TYR A 28 -15.40 14.28 10.20
C TYR A 28 -15.69 15.45 11.13
N SER A 29 -14.87 15.67 12.17
CA SER A 29 -15.00 16.80 13.09
C SER A 29 -14.33 18.09 12.57
N ASP A 30 -13.57 18.02 11.48
CA ASP A 30 -12.90 19.18 10.89
C ASP A 30 -13.87 19.96 9.99
N PRO A 31 -14.24 21.21 10.33
CA PRO A 31 -15.12 22.02 9.49
C PRO A 31 -14.57 22.23 8.07
N LEU A 32 -13.24 22.24 7.89
CA LEU A 32 -12.62 22.38 6.57
C LEU A 32 -12.92 21.20 5.66
N TYR A 33 -13.11 19.99 6.20
CA TYR A 33 -13.55 18.85 5.40
C TYR A 33 -14.96 19.09 4.86
N ALA A 34 -15.88 19.54 5.71
CA ALA A 34 -17.27 19.79 5.33
C ALA A 34 -17.40 20.96 4.34
N ASP A 35 -16.62 22.03 4.53
CA ASP A 35 -16.67 23.26 3.73
C ASP A 35 -16.03 23.08 2.35
N ASN A 36 -14.89 22.38 2.27
CA ASN A 36 -14.14 22.24 1.01
C ASN A 36 -14.62 21.05 0.15
N ARG A 37 -15.55 20.23 0.63
CA ARG A 37 -15.97 18.99 -0.06
C ARG A 37 -17.49 18.84 -0.21
N PRO A 38 -18.24 19.89 -0.62
CA PRO A 38 -19.70 19.87 -0.61
C PRO A 38 -20.33 18.78 -1.50
N SER A 39 -19.64 18.34 -2.56
CA SER A 39 -20.14 17.34 -3.51
C SER A 39 -19.80 15.89 -3.15
N VAL A 40 -18.79 15.67 -2.30
CA VAL A 40 -18.22 14.34 -2.04
C VAL A 40 -18.08 14.01 -0.55
N ARG A 41 -18.41 14.93 0.35
CA ARG A 41 -18.34 14.68 1.80
C ARG A 41 -19.31 13.56 2.20
N VAL A 42 -18.87 12.75 3.16
CA VAL A 42 -19.73 11.81 3.87
C VAL A 42 -20.35 12.55 5.05
N SER A 43 -21.66 12.40 5.24
CA SER A 43 -22.35 13.00 6.37
C SER A 43 -21.89 12.37 7.68
N GLU A 44 -21.76 13.17 8.75
CA GLU A 44 -21.22 12.71 10.03
C GLU A 44 -21.99 11.50 10.59
N ASP A 45 -23.32 11.45 10.42
CA ASP A 45 -24.18 10.36 10.88
C ASP A 45 -23.92 9.02 10.18
N GLN A 46 -23.25 9.05 9.02
CA GLN A 46 -22.86 7.86 8.26
C GLN A 46 -21.43 7.40 8.57
N VAL A 47 -20.61 8.25 9.18
CA VAL A 47 -19.20 7.94 9.44
C VAL A 47 -19.06 6.82 10.47
N LEU A 48 -18.23 5.83 10.15
CA LEU A 48 -17.86 4.78 11.09
C LEU A 48 -16.78 5.30 12.03
N LYS A 49 -17.19 5.95 13.13
CA LYS A 49 -16.29 6.66 14.06
C LYS A 49 -15.19 5.74 14.62
N ILE A 50 -13.94 6.21 14.54
CA ILE A 50 -12.77 5.60 15.17
C ILE A 50 -12.55 6.26 16.54
N ASP A 51 -12.52 7.60 16.56
CA ASP A 51 -12.46 8.45 17.74
C ASP A 51 -13.31 9.70 17.52
N ASP A 52 -13.16 10.72 18.37
CA ASP A 52 -13.92 11.98 18.28
C ASP A 52 -13.57 12.85 17.05
N ASN A 53 -12.51 12.52 16.32
CA ASN A 53 -11.99 13.34 15.21
C ASN A 53 -12.06 12.66 13.85
N ILE A 54 -11.77 11.37 13.80
CA ILE A 54 -11.68 10.60 12.56
C ILE A 54 -12.58 9.37 12.55
N GLY A 55 -12.98 8.95 11.37
CA GLY A 55 -13.73 7.71 11.17
C GLY A 55 -13.56 7.16 9.77
N PHE A 56 -14.02 5.93 9.54
CA PHE A 56 -13.97 5.34 8.21
C PHE A 56 -15.21 5.68 7.39
N ASN A 57 -15.05 5.59 6.07
CA ASN A 57 -16.19 5.54 5.14
C ASN A 57 -17.17 4.41 5.50
N PRO A 58 -18.49 4.60 5.31
CA PRO A 58 -19.47 3.51 5.42
C PRO A 58 -19.09 2.24 4.64
N ALA A 59 -18.47 2.39 3.47
CA ALA A 59 -18.05 1.28 2.62
C ALA A 59 -16.90 0.43 3.24
N LEU A 60 -16.25 0.93 4.28
CA LEU A 60 -15.14 0.28 4.98
C LEU A 60 -15.59 -0.46 6.25
N GLY A 61 -16.88 -0.81 6.37
CA GLY A 61 -17.41 -1.64 7.47
C GLY A 61 -16.52 -2.83 7.85
N PRO A 62 -16.11 -3.69 6.90
CA PRO A 62 -15.21 -4.81 7.18
C PRO A 62 -13.83 -4.39 7.74
N ILE A 63 -13.30 -3.24 7.31
CA ILE A 63 -12.04 -2.71 7.85
C ILE A 63 -12.24 -2.15 9.26
N LYS A 64 -13.39 -1.51 9.55
CA LYS A 64 -13.75 -1.06 10.90
C LYS A 64 -13.81 -2.25 11.87
N GLU A 65 -14.42 -3.36 11.47
CA GLU A 65 -14.44 -4.60 12.29
C GLU A 65 -13.03 -5.11 12.62
N LEU A 66 -12.10 -5.05 11.67
CA LEU A 66 -10.70 -5.42 11.91
C LEU A 66 -9.97 -4.40 12.78
N TYR A 67 -10.26 -3.12 12.63
CA TYR A 67 -9.72 -2.06 13.47
C TYR A 67 -10.12 -2.25 14.93
N ASP A 68 -11.40 -2.57 15.19
CA ASP A 68 -11.92 -2.81 16.55
C ASP A 68 -11.28 -4.04 17.21
N GLN A 69 -10.77 -4.97 16.40
CA GLN A 69 -10.00 -6.14 16.86
C GLN A 69 -8.51 -5.83 17.08
N GLY A 70 -8.05 -4.60 16.87
CA GLY A 70 -6.64 -4.23 16.93
C GLY A 70 -5.80 -4.75 15.77
N LYS A 71 -6.42 -5.11 14.64
CA LYS A 71 -5.75 -5.70 13.46
C LYS A 71 -5.44 -4.70 12.35
N VAL A 72 -5.81 -3.43 12.53
CA VAL A 72 -5.57 -2.36 11.56
C VAL A 72 -4.84 -1.22 12.26
N ALA A 73 -3.76 -0.75 11.64
CA ALA A 73 -3.08 0.48 11.99
C ALA A 73 -3.29 1.51 10.89
N ILE A 74 -3.52 2.76 11.28
CA ILE A 74 -3.70 3.90 10.37
C ILE A 74 -2.50 4.83 10.54
N ILE A 75 -1.83 5.18 9.44
CA ILE A 75 -0.73 6.14 9.43
C ILE A 75 -1.16 7.28 8.50
N LEU A 76 -1.55 8.41 9.10
CA LEU A 76 -1.96 9.61 8.39
C LEU A 76 -0.76 10.52 8.11
N GLY A 77 -0.89 11.42 7.13
CA GLY A 77 0.14 12.41 6.82
C GLY A 77 1.39 11.85 6.14
N VAL A 78 1.32 10.65 5.57
CA VAL A 78 2.42 10.06 4.80
C VAL A 78 2.54 10.80 3.46
N GLY A 79 3.72 11.34 3.19
CA GLY A 79 4.02 12.08 1.96
C GLY A 79 5.47 12.54 1.94
N TYR A 80 5.77 13.49 1.07
CA TYR A 80 7.09 14.10 0.95
C TYR A 80 6.95 15.63 0.89
N PRO A 81 7.97 16.40 1.35
CA PRO A 81 7.94 17.86 1.29
C PRO A 81 7.78 18.35 -0.15
N ASN A 82 7.11 19.50 -0.33
CA ASN A 82 6.94 20.16 -1.63
C ASN A 82 6.32 19.21 -2.69
N PRO A 83 5.03 18.83 -2.54
CA PRO A 83 4.40 17.81 -3.37
C PRO A 83 4.48 18.12 -4.86
N ASN A 84 4.84 17.10 -5.65
CA ASN A 84 4.98 17.25 -7.09
C ASN A 84 3.59 17.20 -7.76
N ARG A 85 3.34 18.11 -8.70
CA ARG A 85 2.05 18.19 -9.42
C ARG A 85 2.00 17.29 -10.66
N SER A 86 3.14 16.74 -11.10
CA SER A 86 3.19 15.75 -12.18
C SER A 86 2.83 14.38 -11.64
N HIS A 87 1.75 13.78 -12.17
CA HIS A 87 1.32 12.43 -11.82
C HIS A 87 2.44 11.40 -12.03
N PHE A 88 3.17 11.47 -13.15
CA PHE A 88 4.26 10.55 -13.45
C PHE A 88 5.39 10.63 -12.43
N ARG A 89 5.80 11.85 -12.08
CA ARG A 89 6.87 12.05 -11.10
C ARG A 89 6.42 11.66 -9.70
N SER A 90 5.21 12.02 -9.29
CA SER A 90 4.66 11.64 -7.99
C SER A 90 4.59 10.12 -7.82
N MET A 91 4.13 9.39 -8.84
CA MET A 91 4.13 7.92 -8.79
C MET A 91 5.54 7.34 -8.69
N ASP A 92 6.51 7.87 -9.46
CA ASP A 92 7.90 7.44 -9.37
C ASP A 92 8.48 7.68 -7.96
N ILE A 93 8.19 8.83 -7.32
CA ILE A 93 8.59 9.11 -5.93
C ILE A 93 7.96 8.08 -4.98
N TRP A 94 6.66 7.78 -5.10
CA TRP A 94 6.00 6.76 -4.27
C TRP A 94 6.58 5.36 -4.46
N HIS A 95 7.03 5.03 -5.67
CA HIS A 95 7.62 3.73 -5.98
C HIS A 95 9.10 3.61 -5.57
N THR A 96 9.86 4.69 -5.61
CA THR A 96 11.30 4.70 -5.31
C THR A 96 11.62 5.18 -3.90
N CYS A 97 10.70 5.88 -3.25
CA CYS A 97 10.89 6.68 -2.04
C CYS A 97 11.99 7.76 -2.18
N GLU A 98 12.15 8.35 -3.37
CA GLU A 98 13.20 9.33 -3.67
C GLU A 98 12.59 10.62 -4.27
N PRO A 99 12.37 11.67 -3.43
CA PRO A 99 11.70 12.91 -3.86
C PRO A 99 12.60 13.87 -4.64
N ASP A 100 13.91 13.87 -4.39
CA ASP A 100 14.80 14.97 -4.82
C ASP A 100 15.42 14.72 -6.19
N LYS A 101 15.68 13.45 -6.53
CA LYS A 101 16.25 13.03 -7.81
C LYS A 101 15.43 11.93 -8.47
N VAL A 102 15.72 11.62 -9.73
CA VAL A 102 15.14 10.42 -10.35
C VAL A 102 15.73 9.20 -9.65
N GLY A 103 14.88 8.51 -8.88
CA GLY A 103 15.27 7.26 -8.22
C GLY A 103 15.50 6.21 -9.29
N ASP A 104 16.50 5.36 -9.10
CA ASP A 104 16.87 4.25 -9.98
C ASP A 104 16.25 2.92 -9.51
N GLU A 105 16.10 2.76 -8.19
CA GLU A 105 15.58 1.56 -7.55
C GLU A 105 14.22 1.78 -6.85
N GLY A 106 13.35 0.78 -6.93
CA GLY A 106 12.11 0.69 -6.17
C GLY A 106 12.35 0.24 -4.73
N TRP A 107 11.59 0.79 -3.79
CA TRP A 107 11.82 0.53 -2.36
C TRP A 107 11.51 -0.92 -1.94
N LEU A 108 10.52 -1.58 -2.56
CA LEU A 108 10.25 -2.99 -2.31
C LEU A 108 11.36 -3.87 -2.88
N GLY A 109 11.90 -3.52 -4.04
CA GLY A 109 13.06 -4.22 -4.61
C GLY A 109 14.28 -4.15 -3.68
N ARG A 110 14.55 -2.98 -3.09
CA ARG A 110 15.58 -2.82 -2.07
C ARG A 110 15.30 -3.66 -0.83
N ALA A 111 14.06 -3.62 -0.32
CA ALA A 111 13.66 -4.40 0.86
C ALA A 111 13.83 -5.92 0.62
N ILE A 112 13.48 -6.41 -0.57
CA ILE A 112 13.67 -7.83 -0.95
C ILE A 112 15.16 -8.18 -0.95
N ARG A 113 16.02 -7.32 -1.52
CA ARG A 113 17.46 -7.49 -1.51
C ARG A 113 18.03 -7.50 -0.08
N ASP A 114 17.49 -6.68 0.82
CA ASP A 114 17.94 -6.64 2.22
C ASP A 114 17.47 -7.88 3.00
N ILE A 115 16.30 -8.45 2.65
CA ILE A 115 15.75 -9.67 3.25
C ILE A 115 16.49 -10.93 2.77
N ASP A 116 16.83 -11.00 1.48
CA ASP A 116 17.54 -12.13 0.85
C ASP A 116 18.75 -11.62 0.03
N PRO A 117 19.83 -11.18 0.69
CA PRO A 117 20.98 -10.55 0.02
C PRO A 117 21.77 -11.51 -0.88
N LYS A 118 21.57 -12.82 -0.71
CA LYS A 118 22.21 -13.85 -1.54
C LYS A 118 21.30 -14.36 -2.66
N GLY A 119 20.02 -13.98 -2.66
CA GLY A 119 19.04 -14.48 -3.62
C GLY A 119 18.85 -15.99 -3.55
N GLU A 120 18.97 -16.59 -2.36
CA GLU A 120 18.86 -18.05 -2.17
C GLU A 120 17.43 -18.52 -2.45
N ASN A 121 16.43 -17.66 -2.24
CA ASN A 121 15.03 -17.95 -2.54
C ASN A 121 14.57 -17.21 -3.81
N VAL A 122 14.32 -17.97 -4.87
CA VAL A 122 13.83 -17.45 -6.16
C VAL A 122 12.42 -16.84 -6.10
N LEU A 123 11.71 -17.02 -4.98
CA LEU A 123 10.37 -16.49 -4.70
C LEU A 123 10.35 -15.53 -3.49
N THR A 124 11.47 -14.89 -3.13
CA THR A 124 11.48 -13.86 -2.06
C THR A 124 10.51 -12.73 -2.37
N GLY A 125 10.45 -12.28 -3.62
CA GLY A 125 9.43 -11.37 -4.12
C GLY A 125 8.48 -12.04 -5.12
N VAL A 126 7.18 -11.84 -4.94
CA VAL A 126 6.16 -12.22 -5.93
C VAL A 126 5.26 -11.03 -6.23
N ASN A 127 5.10 -10.75 -7.52
CA ASN A 127 4.21 -9.73 -8.05
C ASN A 127 3.07 -10.40 -8.84
N PHE A 128 1.84 -9.96 -8.62
CA PHE A 128 0.68 -10.38 -9.41
C PHE A 128 0.30 -9.25 -10.37
N GLY A 129 0.65 -9.41 -11.65
CA GLY A 129 0.43 -8.39 -12.68
C GLY A 129 1.21 -8.63 -13.97
N ARG A 130 0.80 -7.96 -15.06
CA ARG A 130 1.48 -8.02 -16.37
C ARG A 130 2.69 -7.07 -16.38
N GLY A 131 3.76 -7.47 -15.71
CA GLY A 131 5.03 -6.74 -15.67
C GLY A 131 5.48 -6.38 -14.24
N LEU A 132 6.78 -6.13 -14.09
CA LEU A 132 7.37 -5.77 -12.81
C LEU A 132 7.02 -4.30 -12.47
N PRO A 133 6.30 -4.02 -11.37
CA PRO A 133 6.01 -2.64 -10.99
C PRO A 133 7.30 -1.92 -10.58
N ARG A 134 7.33 -0.60 -10.79
CA ARG A 134 8.50 0.23 -10.51
C ARG A 134 8.98 0.12 -9.06
N SER A 135 8.06 -0.09 -8.10
CA SER A 135 8.40 -0.31 -6.69
C SER A 135 9.22 -1.57 -6.42
N LEU A 136 9.14 -2.59 -7.28
CA LEU A 136 9.90 -3.84 -7.19
C LEU A 136 11.16 -3.85 -8.07
N ALA A 137 11.39 -2.81 -8.87
CA ALA A 137 12.54 -2.75 -9.77
C ALA A 137 13.83 -2.39 -9.02
N ALA A 138 14.65 -3.37 -8.68
CA ALA A 138 16.00 -3.17 -8.13
C ALA A 138 16.96 -4.28 -8.61
N PRO A 139 18.23 -3.97 -8.91
CA PRO A 139 19.25 -4.98 -9.16
C PRO A 139 19.44 -5.91 -7.95
N GLY A 140 19.60 -7.21 -8.20
CA GLY A 140 19.94 -8.20 -7.19
C GLY A 140 18.77 -8.73 -6.32
N GLY A 141 17.55 -8.22 -6.50
CA GLY A 141 16.35 -8.76 -5.86
C GLY A 141 15.57 -9.70 -6.80
N PRO A 142 15.48 -11.02 -6.53
CA PRO A 142 14.66 -11.90 -7.36
C PRO A 142 13.17 -11.60 -7.15
N VAL A 143 12.47 -11.22 -8.22
CA VAL A 143 11.02 -10.99 -8.20
C VAL A 143 10.35 -11.78 -9.33
N ALA A 144 9.55 -12.78 -8.97
CA ALA A 144 8.71 -13.48 -9.91
C ALA A 144 7.46 -12.64 -10.23
N SER A 145 7.19 -12.41 -11.52
CA SER A 145 5.94 -11.76 -11.96
C SER A 145 4.96 -12.79 -12.51
N VAL A 146 3.82 -12.92 -11.85
CA VAL A 146 2.74 -13.84 -12.19
C VAL A 146 1.64 -13.05 -12.89
N GLY A 147 1.53 -13.20 -14.21
CA GLY A 147 0.54 -12.49 -15.02
C GLY A 147 -0.88 -13.05 -14.94
N ASN A 148 -1.03 -14.32 -14.55
CA ASN A 148 -2.31 -14.99 -14.30
C ASN A 148 -2.10 -16.05 -13.21
N LEU A 149 -2.81 -15.90 -12.10
CA LEU A 149 -2.74 -16.81 -10.96
C LEU A 149 -3.31 -18.20 -11.28
N GLU A 150 -4.38 -18.26 -12.07
CA GLU A 150 -5.07 -19.52 -12.41
C GLU A 150 -4.17 -20.46 -13.23
N THR A 151 -3.22 -19.91 -13.97
CA THR A 151 -2.25 -20.67 -14.77
C THR A 151 -0.91 -20.87 -14.07
N TYR A 152 -0.74 -20.34 -12.87
CA TYR A 152 0.53 -20.43 -12.15
C TYR A 152 0.64 -21.78 -11.42
N GLY A 153 1.41 -22.70 -12.02
CA GLY A 153 1.81 -23.94 -11.36
C GLY A 153 3.15 -23.76 -10.66
N SER A 154 3.21 -24.11 -9.37
CA SER A 154 4.49 -24.36 -8.69
C SER A 154 4.75 -25.87 -8.71
N LEU A 155 5.88 -26.30 -9.29
CA LEU A 155 6.37 -27.66 -9.14
C LEU A 155 6.77 -27.84 -7.68
N GLN A 156 5.90 -28.46 -6.88
CA GLN A 156 6.30 -29.02 -5.60
C GLN A 156 7.01 -30.34 -5.87
N ALA A 157 8.31 -30.39 -5.58
CA ALA A 157 9.07 -31.64 -5.50
C ALA A 157 8.78 -32.35 -4.17
#